data_AF-A0A927R344-F1
#
_entry.id   AF-A0A927R344-F1
#
_cell.length_a   1.000
_cell.length_b   1.000
_cell.length_c   1.000
_cell.angle_alpha   90.00
_cell.angle_beta   90.00
_cell.angle_gamma   90.00
#
_symmetry.space_group_name_H-M   'P 1'
#
loop_
_entity.id
_entity.type
_entity.pdbx_description
1 polymer ?
#
loop_
_entity_poly.entity_id
_entity_poly.type
_entity_poly.pdbx_seq_one_letter_code
_entity_poly.pdbx_strand_id
1 'polypeptide(L)'
;MWIALITYCLEVLLQLKVGFKGSLLELKRTLKTFLFKGFDAFKEALFHEPTRVSAGRKKYDWLAEFRIIDQQFDEGEVSHLDDLTYDPLFVDYK
;
A
#
# COMPACT_ATOMS: atom_id res chain seq x y z
N MET A 1 23.20 19.20 1.09
CA MET A 1 22.78 19.00 2.50
C MET A 1 21.68 19.97 2.93
N TRP A 2 21.86 21.28 2.77
CA TRP A 2 20.87 22.30 3.22
C TRP A 2 19.45 22.15 2.66
N ILE A 3 19.31 21.78 1.39
CA ILE A 3 18.00 21.64 0.74
C ILE A 3 17.13 20.62 1.47
N ALA A 4 17.69 19.48 1.87
CA ALA A 4 16.95 18.44 2.58
C ALA A 4 16.43 18.92 3.94
N LEU A 5 17.26 19.67 4.67
CA LEU A 5 16.88 20.26 5.95
C LEU A 5 15.76 21.30 5.78
N ILE A 6 15.90 22.19 4.79
CA ILE A 6 14.90 23.21 4.48
C ILE A 6 13.57 22.55 4.11
N THR A 7 13.59 21.53 3.26
CA THR A 7 12.37 20.80 2.86
C THR A 7 11.71 20.12 4.06
N TYR A 8 12.48 19.52 4.96
CA TYR A 8 11.95 18.88 6.15
C TYR A 8 11.30 19.89 7.10
N CYS A 9 11.99 21.01 7.37
CA CYS A 9 11.44 22.08 8.20
C CYS A 9 10.13 22.65 7.61
N LEU A 10 10.06 22.80 6.29
CA LEU A 10 8.84 23.24 5.59
C LEU A 10 7.71 22.20 5.71
N GLU A 11 7.99 20.92 5.53
CA GLU A 11 7.02 19.84 5.70
C GLU A 11 6.45 19.82 7.13
N VAL A 12 7.29 20.00 8.16
CA VAL A 12 6.87 20.08 9.57
C VAL A 12 6.03 21.34 9.85
N LEU A 13 6.44 22.50 9.33
CA LEU A 13 5.64 23.73 9.48
C LEU A 13 4.28 23.62 8.79
N LEU A 14 4.23 22.98 7.63
CA LEU A 14 2.99 22.72 6.92
C LEU A 14 2.08 21.79 7.73
N GLN A 15 2.63 20.74 8.34
CA GLN A 15 1.90 19.84 9.23
C GLN A 15 1.26 20.57 10.41
N LEU A 16 2.03 21.44 11.07
CA LEU A 16 1.56 22.28 12.18
C LEU A 16 0.45 23.24 11.75
N LYS A 17 0.60 23.88 10.58
CA LYS A 17 -0.37 24.84 10.04
C LYS A 17 -1.71 24.19 9.68
N VAL A 18 -1.68 22.95 9.20
CA VAL A 18 -2.88 22.20 8.79
C VAL A 18 -3.46 21.41 9.97
N GLY A 19 -2.71 21.20 11.06
CA GLY A 19 -3.15 20.42 12.21
C GLY A 19 -3.22 18.92 11.95
N PHE A 20 -2.45 18.43 10.97
CA PHE A 20 -2.49 17.02 10.55
C PHE A 20 -1.68 16.13 11.51
N LYS A 21 -2.32 15.10 12.07
CA LYS A 21 -1.69 14.16 13.02
C LYS A 21 -1.09 12.90 12.37
N GLY A 22 -1.22 12.73 11.07
CA GLY A 22 -0.70 11.57 10.34
C GLY A 22 0.80 11.66 10.02
N SER A 23 1.25 10.79 9.11
CA SER A 23 2.67 10.70 8.77
C SER A 23 3.12 11.83 7.82
N LEU A 24 4.40 12.25 7.94
CA LEU A 24 5.01 13.20 7.00
C LEU A 24 4.95 12.69 5.55
N LEU A 25 5.01 11.36 5.38
CA LEU A 25 4.97 10.72 4.07
C LEU A 25 3.61 10.89 3.39
N GLU A 26 2.50 10.77 4.14
CA GLU A 26 1.15 11.05 3.62
C GLU A 26 1.03 12.51 3.21
N LEU A 27 1.44 13.43 4.07
CA LEU A 27 1.43 14.87 3.78
C LEU A 27 2.18 15.17 2.48
N LYS A 28 3.38 14.60 2.31
CA LYS A 28 4.23 14.78 1.12
C LYS A 28 3.61 14.17 -0.14
N ARG A 29 3.01 12.99 -0.04
CA ARG A 29 2.33 12.33 -1.18
C ARG A 29 1.12 13.13 -1.64
N THR A 30 0.31 13.59 -0.70
CA THR A 30 -0.85 14.44 -1.00
C THR A 30 -0.39 15.78 -1.57
N LEU A 31 0.66 16.39 -1.02
CA LEU A 31 1.24 17.64 -1.52
C LEU A 31 1.73 17.51 -2.96
N LYS A 32 2.41 16.41 -3.31
CA LYS A 32 2.86 16.14 -4.67
C LYS A 32 1.68 16.01 -5.64
N THR A 33 0.59 15.39 -5.20
CA THR A 33 -0.60 15.15 -6.02
C THR A 33 -1.44 16.41 -6.23
N PHE A 34 -1.48 17.29 -5.22
CA PHE A 34 -2.28 18.52 -5.23
C PHE A 34 -1.47 19.80 -5.46
N LEU A 35 -0.20 19.69 -5.85
CA LEU A 35 0.72 20.82 -6.05
C LEU A 35 0.15 21.91 -6.97
N PHE A 36 -0.66 21.52 -7.96
CA PHE A 36 -1.24 22.41 -8.96
C PHE A 36 -2.74 22.69 -8.75
N LYS A 37 -3.39 22.08 -7.74
CA LYS A 37 -4.85 22.12 -7.56
C LYS A 37 -5.34 23.16 -6.53
N GLY A 38 -4.42 23.90 -5.91
CA GLY A 38 -4.74 24.91 -4.90
C GLY A 38 -4.75 24.36 -3.47
N PHE A 39 -4.64 25.26 -2.50
CA PHE A 39 -4.44 24.90 -1.09
C PHE A 39 -5.67 24.28 -0.44
N ASP A 40 -6.87 24.71 -0.84
CA ASP A 40 -8.13 24.18 -0.27
C ASP A 40 -8.38 22.74 -0.72
N ALA A 41 -8.17 22.44 -2.01
CA ALA A 41 -8.25 21.08 -2.55
C ALA A 41 -7.21 20.15 -1.88
N PHE A 42 -6.02 20.66 -1.55
CA PHE A 42 -5.02 19.91 -0.79
C PHE A 42 -5.51 19.59 0.64
N LYS A 43 -6.11 20.56 1.35
CA LYS A 43 -6.65 20.32 2.70
C LYS A 43 -7.76 19.29 2.68
N GLU A 44 -8.72 19.43 1.76
CA GLU A 44 -9.80 18.46 1.62
C GLU A 44 -9.27 17.05 1.39
N ALA A 45 -8.33 16.90 0.45
CA ALA A 45 -7.72 15.60 0.16
C ALA A 45 -6.88 15.02 1.31
N LEU A 46 -6.31 15.87 2.16
CA LEU A 46 -5.50 15.43 3.30
C LEU A 46 -6.37 14.86 4.43
N PHE A 47 -7.57 15.41 4.63
CA PHE A 47 -8.52 14.93 5.64
C PHE A 47 -9.57 13.96 5.09
N HIS A 48 -9.61 13.78 3.76
CA HIS A 48 -10.53 12.85 3.14
C HIS A 48 -10.18 11.41 3.50
N GLU A 49 -11.19 10.66 3.92
CA GLU A 49 -11.05 9.24 4.21
C GLU A 49 -10.78 8.47 2.91
N PRO A 50 -9.81 7.54 2.88
CA PRO A 50 -9.49 6.82 1.65
C PRO A 50 -10.69 6.00 1.18
N THR A 51 -11.20 6.32 0.00
CA THR A 51 -12.36 5.63 -0.61
C THR A 51 -12.06 4.16 -0.94
N ARG A 52 -10.78 3.79 -1.06
CA ARG A 52 -10.34 2.45 -1.43
C ARG A 52 -9.47 1.83 -0.34
N VAL A 53 -10.03 0.89 0.41
CA VAL A 53 -9.26 -0.01 1.26
C VAL A 53 -8.76 -1.14 0.37
N SER A 54 -7.51 -1.08 -0.07
CA SER A 54 -6.87 -2.30 -0.60
C SER A 54 -6.60 -3.23 0.58
N ALA A 55 -6.80 -4.53 0.41
CA ALA A 55 -6.42 -5.54 1.42
C ALA A 55 -4.93 -5.49 1.83
N GLY A 56 -4.13 -4.66 1.13
CA GLY A 56 -2.73 -4.44 1.41
C GLY A 56 -1.93 -5.70 1.16
N ARG A 57 -0.71 -5.72 1.69
CA ARG A 57 0.09 -6.93 1.73
C ARG A 57 -0.49 -7.82 2.83
N LYS A 58 -1.32 -8.81 2.47
CA LYS A 58 -1.78 -9.81 3.43
C LYS A 58 -0.56 -10.52 4.02
N LYS A 59 -0.60 -10.77 5.33
CA LYS A 59 0.36 -11.65 5.97
C LYS A 59 0.13 -13.05 5.38
N TYR A 60 1.15 -13.56 4.72
CA TYR A 60 1.07 -14.86 4.03
C TYR A 60 0.96 -15.98 5.07
N ASP A 61 -0.04 -16.85 4.91
CA ASP A 61 -0.27 -18.01 5.78
C ASP A 61 0.29 -19.26 5.11
N TRP A 62 1.57 -19.50 5.33
CA TRP A 62 2.31 -20.63 4.76
C TRP A 62 1.69 -21.99 5.12
N LEU A 63 1.04 -22.09 6.28
CA LEU A 63 0.41 -23.33 6.75
C LEU A 63 -0.90 -23.61 6.01
N ALA A 64 -1.69 -22.58 5.73
CA ALA A 64 -2.91 -22.72 4.96
C ALA A 64 -2.61 -23.17 3.52
N GLU A 65 -1.60 -22.58 2.87
CA GLU A 65 -1.22 -22.96 1.51
C GLU A 65 -0.60 -24.36 1.45
N PHE A 66 0.24 -24.73 2.42
CA PHE A 66 0.79 -26.08 2.50
C PHE A 66 -0.31 -27.15 2.60
N ARG A 67 -1.36 -26.91 3.41
CA ARG A 67 -2.48 -27.85 3.53
C ARG A 67 -3.26 -28.04 2.23
N ILE A 68 -3.40 -26.97 1.44
CA ILE A 68 -4.08 -27.04 0.14
C ILE A 68 -3.25 -27.88 -0.84
N ILE A 69 -1.92 -27.70 -0.84
CA ILE A 69 -1.01 -28.48 -1.68
C ILE A 69 -1.05 -29.97 -1.29
N ASP A 70 -1.05 -30.26 0.02
CA ASP A 70 -1.13 -31.63 0.55
C ASP A 70 -2.42 -32.32 0.10
N GLN A 71 -3.55 -31.60 0.18
CA GLN A 71 -4.84 -32.10 -0.31
C GLN A 71 -4.85 -32.31 -1.84
N GLN A 72 -4.31 -31.38 -2.63
CA GLN A 72 -4.20 -31.53 -4.10
C GLN A 72 -3.33 -32.73 -4.49
N PHE A 73 -2.28 -33.00 -3.70
CA PHE A 73 -1.43 -34.16 -3.87
C PHE A 73 -2.20 -35.46 -3.64
N ASP A 74 -2.98 -35.54 -2.56
CA ASP A 74 -3.85 -36.68 -2.26
C ASP A 74 -4.93 -36.90 -3.33
N GLU A 75 -5.46 -35.82 -3.91
CA GLU A 75 -6.48 -35.84 -4.96
C GLU A 75 -5.90 -36.12 -6.37
N GLY A 76 -4.57 -36.14 -6.52
CA GLY A 76 -3.87 -36.42 -7.78
C GLY A 76 -3.81 -35.22 -8.74
N GLU A 77 -4.24 -34.04 -8.31
CA GLU A 77 -4.10 -32.78 -9.07
C GLU A 77 -2.71 -32.19 -8.88
N VAL A 78 -1.69 -32.88 -9.42
CA VAL A 78 -0.27 -32.52 -9.25
C VAL A 78 0.38 -31.97 -10.51
N SER A 79 -0.32 -31.96 -11.64
CA SER A 79 0.26 -31.58 -12.94
C SER A 79 0.80 -30.15 -13.00
N HIS A 80 0.22 -29.23 -12.22
CA HIS A 80 0.67 -27.84 -12.10
C HIS A 80 1.83 -27.64 -11.12
N LEU A 81 2.12 -28.61 -10.25
CA LEU A 81 3.21 -28.48 -9.26
C LEU A 81 4.60 -28.53 -9.91
N ASP A 82 4.71 -29.19 -11.07
CA ASP A 82 5.94 -29.27 -11.88
C ASP A 82 6.04 -28.17 -12.94
N ASP A 83 5.01 -27.31 -13.08
CA ASP A 83 4.97 -26.26 -14.08
C ASP A 83 5.73 -25.01 -13.59
N LEU A 84 6.78 -24.63 -14.32
CA LEU A 84 7.58 -23.43 -14.05
C LEU A 84 6.81 -22.12 -14.18
N THR A 85 5.62 -22.16 -14.78
CA THR A 85 4.72 -21.01 -14.93
C THR A 85 3.66 -20.92 -13.85
N TYR A 86 3.53 -21.93 -12.98
CA TYR A 86 2.63 -21.90 -11.84
C TYR A 86 3.20 -20.99 -10.74
N ASP A 87 2.53 -19.86 -10.51
CA ASP A 87 2.83 -19.00 -9.37
C ASP A 87 1.65 -19.04 -8.37
N PRO A 88 1.84 -19.66 -7.19
CA PRO A 88 0.78 -19.75 -6.17
C PRO A 88 0.34 -18.37 -5.65
N LEU A 89 1.09 -17.30 -5.92
CA LEU A 89 0.76 -15.92 -5.53
C LEU A 89 -0.18 -15.19 -6.50
N PHE A 90 -0.39 -15.72 -7.70
CA PHE A 90 -1.20 -15.08 -8.76
C PHE A 90 -2.42 -15.88 -9.17
N VAL A 91 -2.75 -16.95 -8.43
CA VAL A 91 -4.02 -17.65 -8.60
C VAL A 91 -5.13 -16.70 -8.14
N ASP A 92 -5.72 -15.99 -9.09
CA ASP A 92 -6.88 -15.12 -8.91
C ASP A 92 -8.02 -15.95 -8.30
N TYR A 93 -8.22 -15.83 -6.99
CA TYR A 93 -9.45 -16.28 -6.34
C TYR A 93 -10.59 -15.40 -6.85
N LYS A 94 -11.33 -15.91 -7.83
CA LYS A 94 -12.55 -15.30 -8.37
C LYS A 94 -13.78 -15.78 -7.63
#